data_AF-A0A848CD86-F1
#
_entry.id   AF-A0A848CD86-F1
#
_cell.length_a   1.000
_cell.length_b   1.000
_cell.length_c   1.000
_cell.angle_alpha   90.00
_cell.angle_beta   90.00
_cell.angle_gamma   90.00
#
_symmetry.space_group_name_H-M   'P 1'
#
loop_
_entity.id
_entity.type
_entity.pdbx_description
1 polymer ?
#
loop_
_entity_poly.entity_id
_entity_poly.type
_entity_poly.pdbx_seq_one_letter_code
_entity_poly.pdbx_strand_id
1 'polypeptide(L)'
;EHAKMWFKELAGIGDTKENLAAAAEGENYEWTDMYDGFAKTAEEEGFPELAAKFRAVGEIEKHHEERYRALLKNIETSQVFEKSEVKVWECRNCGHIVVGTKAPEVCPVCNHPQSYFEVRAENY
;
A
#
# COMPACT_ATOMS: atom_id res chain seq x y z
N GLU A 1 1.12 -1.75 -21.47
CA GLU A 1 2.43 -1.94 -22.15
C GLU A 1 3.25 -0.65 -22.32
N HIS A 2 2.82 0.36 -23.09
CA HIS A 2 3.69 1.51 -23.40
C HIS A 2 4.13 2.35 -22.19
N ALA A 3 3.23 2.67 -21.25
CA ALA A 3 3.59 3.47 -20.07
C ALA A 3 4.65 2.80 -19.19
N LYS A 4 4.50 1.49 -18.93
CA LYS A 4 5.48 0.70 -18.17
C LYS A 4 6.84 0.65 -18.86
N MET A 5 6.85 0.47 -20.18
CA MET A 5 8.08 0.48 -20.98
C MET A 5 8.81 1.82 -20.81
N TRP A 6 8.14 2.95 -21.06
CA TRP A 6 8.75 4.26 -20.93
C TRP A 6 9.19 4.59 -19.50
N PHE A 7 8.37 4.24 -18.52
CA PHE A 7 8.71 4.48 -17.12
C PHE A 7 9.93 3.69 -16.67
N LYS A 8 10.12 2.47 -17.21
CA LYS A 8 11.34 1.68 -17.00
C LYS A 8 12.56 2.33 -17.65
N GLU A 9 12.47 2.82 -18.89
CA GLU A 9 13.57 3.52 -19.58
C GLU A 9 13.97 4.81 -18.86
N LEU A 10 13.02 5.48 -18.19
CA LEU A 10 13.26 6.65 -17.35
C LEU A 10 13.74 6.29 -15.93
N ALA A 11 14.08 5.02 -15.67
CA ALA A 11 14.49 4.51 -14.36
C ALA A 11 13.48 4.77 -13.22
N GLY A 12 12.19 4.84 -13.56
CA GLY A 12 11.10 5.05 -12.59
C GLY A 12 10.65 3.79 -11.86
N ILE A 13 11.10 2.60 -12.27
CA ILE A 13 10.77 1.32 -11.63
C ILE A 13 12.00 0.78 -10.91
N GLY A 14 12.00 0.89 -9.58
CA GLY A 14 13.04 0.36 -8.69
C GLY A 14 12.68 -0.99 -8.06
N ASP A 15 13.36 -1.32 -6.96
CA ASP A 15 12.96 -2.42 -6.08
C ASP A 15 11.65 -2.10 -5.32
N THR A 16 11.08 -3.09 -4.62
CA THR A 16 9.82 -2.87 -3.90
C THR A 16 9.89 -1.77 -2.84
N LYS A 17 11.05 -1.58 -2.19
CA LYS A 17 11.21 -0.52 -1.17
C LYS A 17 11.24 0.85 -1.84
N GLU A 18 12.01 0.98 -2.91
CA GLU A 18 12.10 2.21 -3.70
C GLU A 18 10.73 2.60 -4.25
N ASN A 19 9.98 1.63 -4.79
CA ASN A 19 8.64 1.87 -5.33
C ASN A 19 7.63 2.26 -4.24
N LEU A 20 7.67 1.64 -3.05
CA LEU A 20 6.80 2.01 -1.93
C LEU A 20 7.13 3.40 -1.38
N ALA A 21 8.41 3.75 -1.30
CA ALA A 21 8.84 5.09 -0.89
C ALA A 21 8.36 6.13 -1.90
N ALA A 22 8.61 5.92 -3.20
CA ALA A 22 8.16 6.82 -4.26
C ALA A 22 6.63 6.99 -4.28
N ALA A 23 5.87 5.90 -4.08
CA ALA A 23 4.42 5.96 -3.96
C ALA A 23 4.01 6.80 -2.75
N ALA A 24 4.60 6.57 -1.57
CA ALA A 24 4.29 7.35 -0.36
C ALA A 24 4.61 8.85 -0.51
N GLU A 25 5.70 9.22 -1.18
CA GLU A 25 6.00 10.63 -1.49
C GLU A 25 4.97 11.24 -2.46
N GLY A 26 4.52 10.47 -3.45
CA GLY A 26 3.47 10.89 -4.37
C GLY A 26 2.15 11.16 -3.64
N GLU A 27 1.68 10.19 -2.85
CA GLU A 27 0.47 10.34 -2.02
C GLU A 27 0.59 11.55 -1.08
N ASN A 28 1.77 11.75 -0.45
CA ASN A 28 2.02 12.88 0.43
C ASN A 28 1.84 14.23 -0.28
N TYR A 29 2.43 14.38 -1.47
CA TYR A 29 2.25 15.57 -2.29
C TYR A 29 0.77 15.79 -2.65
N GLU A 30 0.05 14.70 -2.98
CA GLU A 30 -1.37 14.79 -3.34
C GLU A 30 -2.22 15.35 -2.20
N TRP A 31 -2.10 14.83 -0.97
CA TRP A 31 -2.98 15.28 0.12
C TRP A 31 -2.51 16.56 0.82
N THR A 32 -1.21 16.85 0.84
CA THR A 32 -0.68 18.04 1.55
C THR A 32 -0.69 19.31 0.71
N ASP A 33 -0.53 19.20 -0.61
CA ASP A 33 -0.36 20.35 -1.51
C ASP A 33 -1.41 20.34 -2.62
N MET A 34 -1.44 19.29 -3.45
CA MET A 34 -2.27 19.29 -4.67
C MET A 34 -3.77 19.39 -4.37
N TYR A 35 -4.33 18.46 -3.59
CA TYR A 35 -5.77 18.44 -3.29
C TYR A 35 -6.18 19.55 -2.32
N ASP A 36 -5.32 19.95 -1.39
CA ASP A 36 -5.58 21.11 -0.53
C ASP A 36 -5.65 22.40 -1.37
N GLY A 37 -4.71 22.58 -2.31
CA GLY A 37 -4.71 23.66 -3.28
C GLY A 37 -5.96 23.66 -4.17
N PHE A 38 -6.31 22.51 -4.76
CA PHE A 38 -7.52 22.37 -5.57
C PHE A 38 -8.79 22.68 -4.78
N ALA A 39 -8.87 22.24 -3.52
CA ALA A 39 -10.00 22.56 -2.66
C ALA A 39 -10.14 24.05 -2.39
N LYS A 40 -9.02 24.75 -2.13
CA LYS A 40 -9.00 26.20 -1.93
C LYS A 40 -9.44 26.94 -3.19
N THR A 41 -8.87 26.61 -4.35
CA THR A 41 -9.27 27.22 -5.63
C THR A 41 -10.75 26.98 -5.95
N ALA A 42 -11.25 25.77 -5.73
CA ALA A 42 -12.67 25.46 -5.95
C ALA A 42 -13.58 26.28 -5.03
N GLU A 43 -13.18 26.52 -3.77
CA GLU A 43 -13.92 27.39 -2.85
C GLU A 43 -13.95 28.85 -3.34
N GLU A 44 -12.80 29.37 -3.77
CA GLU A 44 -12.65 30.75 -4.28
C GLU A 44 -13.46 30.99 -5.57
N GLU A 45 -13.57 29.97 -6.42
CA GLU A 45 -14.35 30.03 -7.66
C GLU A 45 -15.85 29.75 -7.47
N GLY A 46 -16.29 29.47 -6.24
CA GLY A 46 -17.71 29.27 -5.93
C GLY A 46 -18.22 27.85 -6.19
N PHE A 47 -17.35 26.85 -6.12
CA PHE A 47 -17.66 25.41 -6.27
C PHE A 47 -17.48 24.64 -4.94
N PRO A 48 -18.29 24.92 -3.89
CA PRO A 48 -18.10 24.34 -2.56
C PRO A 48 -18.24 22.80 -2.52
N GLU A 49 -19.08 22.23 -3.40
CA GLU A 49 -19.22 20.77 -3.51
C GLU A 49 -17.95 20.10 -4.07
N LEU A 50 -17.26 20.76 -5.01
CA LEU A 50 -15.98 20.27 -5.53
C LEU A 50 -14.88 20.42 -4.49
N ALA A 51 -14.85 21.56 -3.77
CA ALA A 51 -13.92 21.77 -2.67
C ALA A 51 -14.05 20.69 -1.59
N ALA A 52 -15.28 20.33 -1.21
CA ALA A 52 -15.53 19.23 -0.27
C ALA A 52 -15.06 17.87 -0.80
N LYS A 53 -15.27 17.58 -2.09
CA LYS A 53 -14.78 16.35 -2.72
C LYS A 53 -13.25 16.29 -2.74
N PHE A 54 -12.56 17.37 -3.10
CA PHE A 54 -11.09 17.40 -3.09
C PHE A 54 -10.53 17.16 -1.68
N ARG A 55 -11.11 17.76 -0.64
CA ARG A 55 -10.71 17.49 0.75
C ARG A 55 -10.93 16.03 1.13
N ALA A 56 -12.07 15.45 0.75
CA ALA A 56 -12.35 14.03 1.03
C ALA A 56 -11.38 13.09 0.30
N VAL A 57 -10.97 13.41 -0.93
CA VAL A 57 -9.94 12.66 -1.65
C VAL A 57 -8.58 12.81 -0.97
N GLY A 58 -8.21 14.02 -0.54
CA GLY A 58 -6.98 14.23 0.25
C GLY A 58 -6.90 13.33 1.50
N GLU A 59 -8.00 13.16 2.24
CA GLU A 59 -8.00 12.22 3.39
C GLU A 59 -7.81 10.76 2.97
N ILE A 60 -8.25 10.37 1.77
CA ILE A 60 -8.01 9.02 1.23
C ILE A 60 -6.54 8.83 0.87
N GLU A 61 -5.93 9.80 0.19
CA GLU A 61 -4.51 9.70 -0.21
C GLU A 61 -3.58 9.72 1.01
N LYS A 62 -3.96 10.43 2.09
CA LYS A 62 -3.28 10.32 3.38
C LYS A 62 -3.29 8.88 3.92
N HIS A 63 -4.42 8.18 3.84
CA HIS A 63 -4.49 6.76 4.23
C HIS A 63 -3.66 5.87 3.30
N HIS A 64 -3.55 6.20 2.01
CA HIS A 64 -2.66 5.50 1.10
C HIS A 64 -1.19 5.69 1.49
N GLU A 65 -0.75 6.91 1.81
CA GLU A 65 0.59 7.17 2.34
C GLU A 65 0.87 6.32 3.59
N GLU A 66 -0.02 6.39 4.60
CA GLU A 66 0.12 5.65 5.85
C GLU A 66 0.32 4.13 5.60
N ARG A 67 -0.47 3.58 4.67
CA ARG A 67 -0.35 2.17 4.25
C ARG A 67 0.99 1.88 3.60
N TYR A 68 1.44 2.70 2.65
CA TYR A 68 2.72 2.47 1.97
C TYR A 68 3.91 2.59 2.91
N ARG A 69 3.90 3.56 3.84
CA ARG A 69 4.93 3.68 4.89
C ARG A 69 4.94 2.46 5.81
N ALA A 70 3.77 1.94 6.20
CA ALA A 70 3.68 0.74 7.01
C ALA A 70 4.22 -0.51 6.29
N LEU A 71 3.93 -0.65 4.98
CA LEU A 71 4.46 -1.74 4.15
C LEU A 71 5.97 -1.62 3.96
N LEU A 72 6.48 -0.42 3.69
CA LEU A 72 7.92 -0.15 3.57
C LEU A 72 8.64 -0.57 4.86
N LYS A 73 8.13 -0.13 6.01
CA LYS A 73 8.67 -0.52 7.33
C LYS A 73 8.69 -2.03 7.52
N ASN A 74 7.64 -2.75 7.09
CA ASN A 74 7.61 -4.22 7.17
C ASN A 74 8.73 -4.86 6.34
N ILE A 75 9.05 -4.32 5.17
CA ILE A 75 10.15 -4.82 4.34
C ILE A 75 11.50 -4.53 5.01
N GLU A 76 11.72 -3.30 5.46
CA GLU A 76 12.99 -2.89 6.10
C GLU A 76 13.29 -3.66 7.38
N THR A 77 12.25 -4.01 8.13
CA THR A 77 12.37 -4.76 9.39
C THR A 77 12.18 -6.26 9.23
N SER A 78 12.07 -6.77 8.00
CA SER A 78 11.82 -8.19 7.69
C SER A 78 10.56 -8.75 8.36
N GLN A 79 9.57 -7.90 8.59
CA GLN A 79 8.30 -8.23 9.24
C GLN A 79 7.17 -8.56 8.25
N VAL A 80 7.46 -8.78 6.97
CA VAL A 80 6.44 -9.12 5.97
C VAL A 80 5.81 -10.49 6.27
N PHE A 81 6.64 -11.49 6.59
CA PHE A 81 6.22 -12.87 6.83
C PHE A 81 6.58 -13.38 8.22
N GLU A 82 7.03 -12.50 9.10
CA GLU A 82 7.41 -12.79 10.49
C GLU A 82 6.97 -11.63 11.39
N LYS A 83 6.42 -11.93 12.56
CA LYS A 83 5.94 -10.93 13.54
C LYS A 83 6.45 -11.29 14.93
N SER A 84 6.56 -10.28 15.80
CA SER A 84 6.96 -10.48 17.20
C SER A 84 5.92 -11.24 18.02
N GLU A 85 4.69 -11.32 17.53
CA GLU A 85 3.56 -11.99 18.18
C GLU A 85 3.01 -13.08 17.26
N VAL A 86 2.34 -14.07 17.86
CA VAL A 86 1.59 -15.08 17.11
C VAL A 86 0.51 -14.40 16.27
N LYS A 87 0.50 -14.68 14.97
CA LYS A 87 -0.55 -14.28 14.04
C LYS A 87 -1.16 -15.51 13.37
N VAL A 88 -2.31 -15.29 12.76
CA VAL A 88 -2.94 -16.24 11.86
C VAL A 88 -2.53 -15.85 10.45
N TRP A 89 -1.81 -16.73 9.76
CA TRP A 89 -1.37 -16.56 8.38
C TRP A 89 -2.30 -17.33 7.47
N GLU A 90 -2.72 -16.73 6.38
CA GLU A 90 -3.60 -17.34 5.39
C GLU A 90 -2.93 -17.34 4.01
N CYS A 91 -2.93 -18.49 3.34
CA CYS A 91 -2.47 -18.61 1.97
C CYS A 91 -3.54 -18.06 1.02
N ARG A 92 -3.27 -16.92 0.39
CA ARG A 92 -4.16 -16.26 -0.58
C ARG A 92 -4.47 -17.09 -1.82
N ASN A 93 -3.70 -18.15 -2.09
CA ASN A 93 -3.95 -19.05 -3.22
C ASN A 93 -4.99 -20.13 -2.93
N CYS A 94 -5.00 -20.71 -1.73
CA CYS A 94 -5.84 -21.88 -1.41
C CYS A 94 -6.60 -21.81 -0.08
N GLY A 95 -6.45 -20.75 0.70
CA GLY A 95 -7.09 -20.56 2.00
C GLY A 95 -6.46 -21.36 3.16
N HIS A 96 -5.31 -22.02 2.96
CA HIS A 96 -4.64 -22.73 4.04
C HIS A 96 -4.22 -21.79 5.17
N ILE A 97 -4.60 -22.11 6.40
CA ILE A 97 -4.33 -21.32 7.61
C ILE A 97 -3.21 -21.93 8.43
N VAL A 98 -2.27 -21.10 8.88
CA VAL A 98 -1.19 -21.44 9.80
C VAL A 98 -1.17 -20.46 10.97
N VAL A 99 -1.07 -20.95 12.20
CA VAL A 99 -0.96 -20.12 13.40
C VAL A 99 0.48 -20.13 13.89
N GLY A 100 1.11 -18.97 14.00
CA GLY A 100 2.50 -18.85 14.45
C GLY A 100 3.06 -17.44 14.28
N THR A 101 4.30 -17.24 14.73
CA THR A 101 5.01 -15.96 14.53
C THR A 101 5.48 -15.76 13.09
N LYS A 102 5.53 -16.82 12.28
CA LYS A 102 6.09 -16.81 10.92
C LYS A 102 5.24 -17.62 9.94
N ALA A 103 5.08 -17.14 8.70
CA ALA A 103 4.49 -17.90 7.60
C ALA A 103 5.48 -18.94 7.05
N PRO A 104 5.03 -20.13 6.62
CA PRO A 104 5.92 -21.15 6.07
C PRO A 104 6.52 -20.72 4.72
N GLU A 105 7.73 -21.19 4.42
CA GLU A 105 8.43 -20.85 3.16
C GLU A 105 7.69 -21.38 1.91
N VAL A 106 7.00 -22.50 2.07
CA VAL A 106 6.16 -23.14 1.04
C VAL A 106 4.84 -23.55 1.68
N CYS A 107 3.73 -23.26 1.01
CA CYS A 107 2.41 -23.71 1.46
C CYS A 107 2.34 -25.25 1.41
N PRO A 108 2.03 -25.94 2.52
CA PRO A 108 2.01 -27.40 2.57
C PRO A 108 0.84 -28.03 1.81
N VAL A 109 -0.13 -27.22 1.36
CA VAL A 109 -1.31 -27.69 0.63
C VAL A 109 -1.15 -27.51 -0.87
N CYS A 110 -0.81 -26.31 -1.32
CA CYS A 110 -0.78 -25.96 -2.75
C CYS A 110 0.63 -25.74 -3.32
N ASN A 111 1.68 -25.93 -2.51
CA ASN A 111 3.09 -25.79 -2.89
C ASN A 111 3.51 -24.40 -3.43
N HIS A 112 2.69 -23.37 -3.23
CA HIS A 112 3.04 -21.99 -3.59
C HIS A 112 3.99 -21.36 -2.56
N PRO A 113 4.86 -20.42 -2.98
CA PRO A 113 5.88 -19.83 -2.12
C PRO A 113 5.28 -18.95 -1.00
N GLN A 114 6.10 -18.61 -0.01
CA GLN A 114 5.77 -17.76 1.14
C GLN A 114 5.08 -16.45 0.75
N SER A 115 5.39 -15.89 -0.43
CA SER A 115 4.79 -14.66 -0.95
C SER A 115 3.27 -14.71 -1.14
N TYR A 116 2.66 -15.90 -1.06
CA TYR A 116 1.22 -16.09 -1.06
C TYR A 116 0.60 -16.05 0.33
N PHE A 117 1.36 -15.96 1.41
CA PHE A 117 0.82 -15.81 2.76
C PHE A 117 0.63 -14.34 3.12
N GLU A 118 -0.47 -14.04 3.80
CA GLU A 118 -0.71 -12.76 4.45
C GLU A 118 -1.22 -12.98 5.88
N VAL A 119 -1.18 -11.93 6.70
CA VAL A 119 -1.87 -11.96 8.00
C VAL A 119 -3.37 -11.96 7.71
N ARG A 120 -4.09 -12.96 8.22
CA ARG A 120 -5.53 -13.11 8.03
C ARG A 120 -6.25 -11.87 8.55
N ALA A 121 -7.04 -11.25 7.68
CA ALA A 121 -7.95 -10.17 8.05
C ALA A 121 -9.33 -10.76 8.34
N GLU A 122 -9.93 -10.41 9.48
CA GLU A 122 -11.31 -10.74 9.82
C GLU A 122 -12.14 -9.46 9.76
N ASN A 123 -12.98 -9.34 8.72
CA ASN A 123 -13.77 -8.14 8.42
C ASN A 123 -15.22 -8.46 8.00
N TYR A 124 -15.73 -9.63 8.38
CA TYR A 124 -17.11 -10.07 8.21
C TYR A 124 -17.85 -10.18 9.54
#